data_AF-K1SEN6-F1
#
_entry.id   AF-K1SEN6-F1
#
_cell.length_a   1.000
_cell.length_b   1.000
_cell.length_c   1.000
_cell.angle_alpha   90.00
_cell.angle_beta   90.00
_cell.angle_gamma   90.00
#
_symmetry.space_group_name_H-M   'P 1'
#
loop_
_entity.id
_entity.type
_entity.pdbx_description
1 polymer ?
#
loop_
_entity_poly.entity_id
_entity_poly.type
_entity_poly.pdbx_seq_one_letter_code
_entity_poly.pdbx_strand_id
1 'polypeptide(L)'
;NDKGCEPDVVLACCGDTPTLEILAAATILHKNMPDLKIRVVNVVDLMKLQPQSEHPHGLSDVEYDSIFTKDKPIIFAFHGYRKLVHELTYNRHNRNLHVFGYMEEGTITTPFDMRVQNEIDRFHLVKATVESLPQLGNKGRIPKSTYVR
;
A
#
# COMPACT_ATOMS: atom_id res chain seq x y z
N ASN A 1 -8.88 -9.24 7.37
CA ASN A 1 -8.71 -8.42 8.59
C ASN A 1 -7.88 -9.19 9.61
N ASP A 2 -6.90 -8.51 10.19
CA ASP A 2 -5.93 -9.07 11.16
C ASP A 2 -6.51 -9.41 12.55
N LYS A 3 -7.76 -9.02 12.83
CA LYS A 3 -8.48 -9.29 14.10
C LYS A 3 -7.71 -8.83 15.35
N GLY A 4 -6.88 -7.78 15.23
CA GLY A 4 -6.05 -7.29 16.33
C GLY A 4 -4.78 -8.09 16.58
N CYS A 5 -4.49 -9.10 15.74
CA CYS A 5 -3.19 -9.77 15.71
C CYS A 5 -2.20 -9.00 14.84
N GLU A 6 -0.93 -9.37 14.92
CA GLU A 6 0.09 -8.88 14.00
C GLU A 6 -0.28 -9.26 12.54
N PRO A 7 -0.34 -8.29 11.61
CA PRO A 7 -0.69 -8.56 10.22
C PRO A 7 0.50 -9.16 9.46
N ASP A 8 0.20 -9.85 8.37
CA ASP A 8 1.21 -10.28 7.40
C ASP A 8 1.59 -9.11 6.46
N VAL A 9 0.64 -8.22 6.18
CA VAL A 9 0.81 -7.05 5.31
C VAL A 9 -0.11 -5.90 5.73
N VAL A 10 0.38 -4.68 5.58
CA VAL A 10 -0.41 -3.45 5.74
C VAL A 10 -0.75 -2.90 4.35
N LEU A 11 -2.04 -2.71 4.08
CA LEU A 11 -2.54 -1.99 2.91
C LEU A 11 -2.96 -0.59 3.35
N ALA A 12 -2.18 0.42 2.97
CA ALA A 12 -2.40 1.80 3.35
C ALA A 12 -2.89 2.64 2.16
N CYS A 13 -3.72 3.64 2.43
CA CYS A 13 -4.23 4.56 1.41
C CYS A 13 -4.26 6.01 1.91
N CYS A 14 -4.13 6.96 0.98
CA CYS A 14 -4.42 8.36 1.23
C CYS A 14 -5.00 9.02 -0.04
N GLY A 15 -6.28 9.40 0.03
CA GLY A 15 -7.06 9.91 -1.11
C GLY A 15 -8.24 9.00 -1.45
N ASP A 16 -9.23 9.54 -2.14
CA ASP A 16 -10.48 8.88 -2.50
C ASP A 16 -10.26 7.68 -3.45
N THR A 17 -9.59 7.90 -4.58
CA THR A 17 -9.31 6.87 -5.58
C THR A 17 -8.38 5.78 -5.02
N PRO A 18 -7.25 6.11 -4.37
CA PRO A 18 -6.41 5.11 -3.68
C PRO A 18 -7.17 4.28 -2.65
N THR A 19 -8.09 4.88 -1.89
CA THR A 19 -8.88 4.15 -0.89
C THR A 19 -9.77 3.10 -1.55
N LEU A 20 -10.44 3.45 -2.65
CA LEU A 20 -11.27 2.50 -3.40
C LEU A 20 -10.46 1.34 -3.97
N GLU A 21 -9.26 1.61 -4.52
CA GLU A 21 -8.40 0.56 -5.06
C GLU A 21 -7.83 -0.36 -3.97
N ILE A 22 -7.43 0.19 -2.82
CA ILE A 22 -6.94 -0.60 -1.67
C ILE A 22 -8.04 -1.49 -1.11
N LEU A 23 -9.27 -0.98 -0.95
CA LEU A 23 -10.40 -1.80 -0.48
C LEU A 23 -10.76 -2.90 -1.49
N ALA A 24 -10.69 -2.61 -2.78
CA ALA A 24 -10.89 -3.61 -3.82
C ALA A 24 -9.78 -4.67 -3.82
N ALA A 25 -8.52 -4.27 -3.68
CA ALA A 25 -7.38 -5.18 -3.55
C ALA A 25 -7.50 -6.08 -2.31
N ALA A 26 -7.85 -5.49 -1.16
CA ALA A 26 -8.10 -6.22 0.09
C ALA A 26 -9.22 -7.26 -0.09
N THR A 27 -10.29 -6.90 -0.81
CA THR A 27 -11.40 -7.82 -1.12
C THR A 27 -10.95 -9.00 -1.98
N ILE A 28 -10.14 -8.74 -3.03
CA ILE A 28 -9.58 -9.79 -3.89
C ILE A 28 -8.67 -10.71 -3.08
N LEU A 29 -7.75 -10.16 -2.30
CA LEU A 29 -6.83 -10.94 -1.47
C LEU A 29 -7.58 -11.78 -0.44
N HIS A 30 -8.56 -11.21 0.26
CA HIS A 30 -9.33 -11.94 1.27
C HIS A 30 -10.10 -13.12 0.66
N LYS A 31 -10.65 -12.95 -0.56
CA LYS A 31 -11.36 -14.03 -1.26
C LYS A 31 -10.44 -15.17 -1.69
N ASN A 32 -9.22 -14.86 -2.14
CA ASN A 32 -8.31 -15.85 -2.72
C ASN A 32 -7.27 -16.40 -1.72
N MET A 33 -7.03 -15.68 -0.63
CA MET A 33 -6.05 -15.99 0.41
C MET A 33 -6.67 -15.70 1.79
N PRO A 34 -7.67 -16.49 2.21
CA PRO A 34 -8.46 -16.20 3.42
C PRO A 34 -7.62 -16.22 4.71
N ASP A 35 -6.50 -16.94 4.71
CA ASP A 35 -5.57 -17.04 5.85
C ASP A 35 -4.64 -15.82 5.96
N LEU A 36 -4.56 -14.96 4.93
CA LEU A 36 -3.70 -13.78 4.92
C LEU A 36 -4.26 -12.70 5.87
N LYS A 37 -3.47 -12.33 6.88
CA LYS A 37 -3.83 -11.29 7.85
C LYS A 37 -3.51 -9.92 7.28
N ILE A 38 -4.52 -9.30 6.71
CA ILE A 38 -4.42 -7.95 6.14
C ILE A 38 -4.88 -6.92 7.16
N ARG A 39 -4.07 -5.88 7.37
CA ARG A 39 -4.48 -4.63 8.02
C ARG A 39 -4.70 -3.55 6.97
N VAL A 40 -5.87 -2.92 6.97
CA VAL A 40 -6.14 -1.77 6.10
C VAL A 40 -6.02 -0.48 6.92
N VAL A 41 -5.26 0.49 6.41
CA VAL A 41 -5.05 1.79 7.06
C VAL A 41 -5.45 2.91 6.11
N ASN A 42 -6.35 3.77 6.54
CA ASN A 42 -6.68 5.01 5.83
C ASN A 42 -5.98 6.20 6.49
N VAL A 43 -5.07 6.84 5.75
CA VAL A 43 -4.32 8.01 6.20
C VAL A 43 -5.04 9.26 5.70
N VAL A 44 -5.71 9.94 6.62
CA VAL A 44 -6.45 11.18 6.34
C VAL A 44 -5.54 12.40 6.43
N ASP A 45 -4.74 12.49 7.50
CA ASP A 45 -3.75 13.54 7.69
C ASP A 45 -2.37 12.99 7.31
N LEU A 46 -1.85 13.41 6.16
CA LEU A 46 -0.58 12.94 5.63
C LEU A 46 0.60 13.33 6.53
N MET A 47 0.50 14.44 7.27
CA MET A 47 1.57 14.91 8.15
C MET A 47 1.78 14.00 9.35
N LYS A 48 0.81 13.13 9.68
CA LYS A 48 0.97 12.09 10.71
C LYS A 48 2.05 11.06 10.38
N LEU A 49 2.42 10.93 9.11
CA LEU A 49 3.50 10.02 8.70
C LEU A 49 4.88 10.49 9.19
N GLN A 50 5.09 11.79 9.37
CA GLN A 50 6.35 12.36 9.87
C GLN A 50 6.54 12.09 11.36
N PRO A 51 7.80 11.95 11.84
CA PRO A 51 8.09 11.95 13.27
C PRO A 51 7.55 13.22 13.95
N GLN A 52 7.08 13.08 15.19
CA GLN A 52 6.59 14.22 15.98
C GLN A 52 7.65 15.32 16.17
N SER A 53 8.94 14.98 16.11
CA SER A 53 10.05 15.94 16.15
C SER A 53 10.18 16.81 14.90
N GLU A 54 9.65 16.36 13.76
CA GLU A 54 9.70 17.07 12.48
C GLU A 54 8.42 17.86 12.20
N HIS A 55 7.27 17.39 12.70
CA HIS A 55 5.98 18.07 12.50
C HIS A 55 5.06 17.93 13.73
N PRO A 56 4.33 18.98 14.13
CA PRO A 56 3.45 18.94 15.33
C PRO A 56 2.33 17.90 15.27
N HIS A 57 1.90 17.52 14.06
CA HIS A 57 0.92 16.45 13.84
C HIS A 57 1.55 15.06 13.71
N GLY A 58 2.87 14.98 13.65
CA GLY A 58 3.60 13.75 13.42
C GLY A 58 3.34 12.74 14.53
N LEU A 59 3.19 11.47 14.16
CA LEU A 59 3.06 10.39 15.14
C LEU A 59 4.40 10.15 15.84
N SER A 60 4.34 9.77 17.12
CA SER A 60 5.49 9.15 17.77
C SER A 60 5.87 7.85 17.07
N ASP A 61 7.12 7.40 17.20
CA ASP A 61 7.54 6.14 16.55
C ASP A 61 6.76 4.94 17.08
N VAL A 62 6.41 4.93 18.36
CA VAL A 62 5.60 3.87 18.98
C VAL A 62 4.21 3.80 18.35
N GLU A 63 3.55 4.94 18.16
CA GLU A 63 2.23 4.99 17.51
C GLU A 63 2.33 4.58 16.03
N TYR A 64 3.33 5.09 15.32
CA TYR A 64 3.57 4.72 13.92
C TYR A 64 3.78 3.21 13.77
N ASP A 65 4.66 2.63 14.57
CA ASP A 65 4.96 1.20 14.56
C ASP A 65 3.74 0.35 14.93
N SER A 66 2.86 0.84 15.82
CA SER A 66 1.64 0.12 16.17
C SER A 66 0.66 0.02 14.99
N ILE A 67 0.67 1.00 14.09
CA ILE A 67 -0.20 1.08 12.91
C ILE A 67 0.43 0.34 11.73
N PHE A 68 1.67 0.69 11.41
CA PHE A 68 2.38 0.28 10.19
C PHE A 68 3.34 -0.88 10.38
N THR A 69 3.45 -1.41 11.61
CA THR A 69 4.40 -2.46 12.03
C THR A 69 5.87 -1.99 11.93
N LYS A 70 6.79 -2.81 12.44
CA LYS A 70 8.23 -2.51 12.40
C LYS A 70 8.95 -3.12 11.19
N ASP A 71 8.37 -4.18 10.61
CA ASP A 71 9.06 -5.07 9.66
C ASP A 71 8.17 -5.61 8.52
N LYS A 72 6.84 -5.61 8.69
CA LYS A 72 5.93 -6.18 7.68
C LYS A 72 5.81 -5.25 6.47
N PRO A 73 5.61 -5.80 5.26
CA PRO A 73 5.43 -4.99 4.06
C PRO A 73 4.23 -4.05 4.19
N ILE A 74 4.43 -2.82 3.72
CA ILE A 74 3.41 -1.78 3.62
C ILE A 74 3.22 -1.47 2.13
N ILE A 75 2.04 -1.79 1.61
CA ILE A 75 1.62 -1.37 0.27
C ILE A 75 0.79 -0.10 0.42
N PHE A 76 1.35 1.04 -0.01
CA PHE A 76 0.77 2.35 0.21
C PHE A 76 0.29 2.95 -1.12
N ALA A 77 -1.02 3.17 -1.27
CA ALA A 77 -1.60 3.85 -2.41
C ALA A 77 -1.85 5.34 -2.10
N PHE A 78 -1.35 6.24 -2.94
CA PHE A 78 -1.41 7.69 -2.71
C PHE A 78 -1.90 8.43 -3.96
N HIS A 79 -2.74 9.46 -3.79
CA HIS A 79 -3.29 10.21 -4.92
C HIS A 79 -2.26 11.12 -5.59
N GLY A 80 -1.21 11.53 -4.86
CA GLY A 80 -0.16 12.40 -5.37
C GLY A 80 1.12 11.65 -5.76
N TYR A 81 2.22 12.40 -5.86
CA TYR A 81 3.54 11.85 -6.19
C TYR A 81 4.06 10.89 -5.13
N ARG A 82 4.38 9.65 -5.54
CA ARG A 82 4.87 8.60 -4.63
C ARG A 82 6.11 9.00 -3.83
N LYS A 83 6.97 9.88 -4.38
CA LYS A 83 8.21 10.34 -3.74
C LYS A 83 7.96 11.05 -2.40
N LEU A 84 6.86 11.78 -2.29
CA LEU A 84 6.53 12.52 -1.07
C LEU A 84 6.33 11.57 0.13
N VAL A 85 5.66 10.44 -0.07
CA VAL A 85 5.43 9.49 1.03
C VAL A 85 6.76 8.90 1.54
N HIS A 86 7.70 8.63 0.63
CA HIS A 86 9.05 8.20 1.02
C HIS A 86 9.80 9.29 1.79
N GLU A 87 9.69 10.54 1.36
CA GLU A 87 10.27 11.68 2.07
C GLU A 87 9.69 11.81 3.48
N LEU A 88 8.37 11.73 3.66
CA LEU A 88 7.73 11.88 4.97
C LEU A 88 8.00 10.70 5.93
N THR A 89 8.44 9.55 5.40
CA THR A 89 8.66 8.32 6.19
C THR A 89 10.13 7.90 6.25
N TYR A 90 11.04 8.72 5.72
CA TYR A 90 12.47 8.40 5.60
C TYR A 90 13.18 8.17 6.94
N ASN A 91 12.59 8.53 8.08
CA ASN A 91 13.13 8.28 9.42
C ASN A 91 12.40 7.16 10.21
N ARG A 92 11.36 6.54 9.64
CA ARG A 92 10.60 5.48 10.33
C ARG A 92 11.32 4.14 10.35
N HIS A 93 11.08 3.33 11.39
CA HIS A 93 11.72 2.02 11.54
C HIS A 93 11.47 1.08 10.35
N ASN A 94 10.21 0.96 9.97
CA ASN A 94 9.82 0.07 8.89
C ASN A 94 10.23 0.63 7.53
N ARG A 95 11.24 0.01 6.92
CA ARG A 95 11.75 0.36 5.59
C ARG A 95 11.07 -0.43 4.46
N ASN A 96 10.20 -1.37 4.80
CA ASN A 96 9.49 -2.23 3.86
C ASN A 96 8.23 -1.53 3.32
N LEU A 97 8.44 -0.34 2.73
CA LEU A 97 7.38 0.53 2.24
C LEU A 97 7.41 0.59 0.70
N HIS A 98 6.31 0.19 0.09
CA HIS A 98 6.10 0.22 -1.35
C HIS A 98 4.99 1.23 -1.68
N VAL A 99 5.36 2.36 -2.30
CA VAL A 99 4.42 3.44 -2.58
C VAL A 99 4.01 3.44 -4.06
N PHE A 100 2.70 3.35 -4.27
CA PHE A 100 2.01 3.50 -5.54
C PHE A 100 1.31 4.84 -5.55
N GLY A 101 1.46 5.59 -6.64
CA GLY A 101 0.96 6.95 -6.74
C GLY A 101 1.11 7.49 -8.14
N TYR A 102 0.87 8.78 -8.31
CA TYR A 102 0.99 9.43 -9.59
C TYR A 102 2.42 9.31 -10.15
N MET A 103 2.52 8.89 -11.42
CA MET A 103 3.76 8.66 -12.15
C MET A 103 3.92 9.53 -13.40
N GLU A 104 3.12 10.60 -13.55
CA GLU A 104 3.06 11.43 -14.77
C GLU A 104 2.51 10.70 -16.00
N GLU A 105 1.80 9.59 -15.79
CA GLU A 105 1.14 8.85 -16.86
C GLU A 105 -0.34 9.24 -16.94
N GLY A 106 -0.81 9.57 -18.14
CA GLY A 106 -2.20 9.94 -18.36
C GLY A 106 -2.48 10.48 -19.75
N THR A 107 -3.66 10.14 -20.28
CA THR A 107 -4.22 10.69 -21.52
C THR A 107 -5.74 10.72 -21.44
N ILE A 108 -6.43 11.14 -22.51
CA ILE A 108 -7.89 11.00 -22.60
C ILE A 108 -8.20 9.49 -22.63
N THR A 109 -8.64 8.95 -21.50
CA THR A 109 -8.95 7.54 -21.33
C THR A 109 -10.03 7.34 -20.26
N THR A 110 -10.37 6.08 -19.97
CA THR A 110 -11.34 5.74 -18.94
C THR A 110 -10.75 5.93 -17.53
N PRO A 111 -11.58 6.19 -16.50
CA PRO A 111 -11.10 6.31 -15.12
C PRO A 111 -10.36 5.06 -14.59
N PHE A 112 -10.68 3.87 -15.10
CA PHE A 112 -9.95 2.65 -14.74
C PHE A 112 -8.57 2.63 -15.40
N ASP A 113 -8.50 2.90 -16.70
CA ASP A 113 -7.24 2.91 -17.44
C ASP A 113 -6.24 3.95 -16.89
N MET A 114 -6.72 5.11 -16.43
CA MET A 114 -5.88 6.10 -15.74
C MET A 114 -5.14 5.52 -14.51
N ARG A 115 -5.81 4.64 -13.75
CA ARG A 115 -5.21 3.97 -12.57
C ARG A 115 -4.23 2.87 -12.99
N VAL A 116 -4.54 2.16 -14.07
CA VAL A 116 -3.66 1.12 -14.65
C VAL A 116 -2.36 1.74 -15.15
N GLN A 117 -2.44 2.87 -15.85
CA GLN A 117 -1.26 3.60 -16.35
C GLN A 117 -0.35 4.08 -15.22
N ASN A 118 -0.93 4.43 -14.06
CA ASN A 118 -0.17 4.82 -12.87
C ASN A 118 0.10 3.64 -11.91
N GLU A 119 -0.17 2.40 -12.32
CA GLU A 119 0.02 1.18 -11.53
C GLU A 119 -0.63 1.19 -10.13
N ILE A 120 -1.64 2.03 -9.92
CA ILE A 120 -2.34 2.19 -8.63
C ILE A 120 -3.68 1.44 -8.61
N ASP A 121 -4.05 0.76 -9.70
CA ASP A 121 -5.25 -0.06 -9.70
C ASP A 121 -5.09 -1.31 -8.81
N ARG A 122 -6.23 -1.82 -8.37
CA ARG A 122 -6.36 -2.98 -7.48
C ARG A 122 -5.56 -4.20 -7.91
N PHE A 123 -5.36 -4.46 -9.20
CA PHE A 123 -4.64 -5.65 -9.66
C PHE A 123 -3.13 -5.47 -9.51
N HIS A 124 -2.60 -4.27 -9.77
CA HIS A 124 -1.21 -3.94 -9.46
C HIS A 124 -0.97 -4.00 -7.94
N LEU A 125 -1.88 -3.47 -7.13
CA LEU A 125 -1.78 -3.52 -5.67
C LEU A 125 -1.83 -4.96 -5.12
N VAL A 126 -2.70 -5.81 -5.68
CA VAL A 126 -2.75 -7.26 -5.35
C VAL A 126 -1.43 -7.93 -5.72
N LYS A 127 -0.92 -7.69 -6.93
CA LYS A 127 0.34 -8.26 -7.39
C LYS A 127 1.51 -7.85 -6.47
N ALA A 128 1.64 -6.56 -6.18
CA ALA A 128 2.66 -6.02 -5.29
C ALA A 128 2.57 -6.63 -3.89
N THR A 129 1.36 -6.79 -3.35
CA THR A 129 1.14 -7.44 -2.06
C THR A 129 1.69 -8.87 -2.07
N VAL A 130 1.34 -9.66 -3.08
CA VAL A 130 1.76 -11.06 -3.13
C VAL A 130 3.25 -11.20 -3.38
N GLU A 131 3.84 -10.35 -4.21
CA GLU A 131 5.29 -10.32 -4.47
C GLU A 131 6.09 -9.89 -3.22
N SER A 132 5.50 -9.07 -2.33
CA SER A 132 6.12 -8.66 -1.06
C SER A 132 6.12 -9.75 0.03
N LEU A 133 5.44 -10.88 -0.21
CA LEU A 133 5.25 -11.96 0.75
C LEU A 133 5.85 -13.29 0.24
N PRO A 134 7.19 -13.41 0.17
CA PRO A 134 7.85 -14.59 -0.39
C PRO A 134 7.51 -15.90 0.34
N GLN A 135 7.11 -15.83 1.61
CA GLN A 135 6.65 -16.98 2.40
C GLN A 135 5.37 -17.64 1.86
N LEU A 136 4.63 -16.96 0.98
CA LEU A 136 3.43 -17.52 0.34
C LEU A 136 3.74 -18.55 -0.76
N GLY A 137 5.00 -18.69 -1.18
CA GLY A 137 5.45 -19.71 -2.14
C GLY A 137 4.57 -19.83 -3.39
N ASN A 138 4.35 -21.06 -3.87
CA ASN A 138 3.53 -21.35 -5.06
C ASN A 138 2.02 -21.03 -4.90
N LYS A 139 1.53 -20.70 -3.69
CA LYS A 139 0.13 -20.27 -3.49
C LYS A 139 -0.10 -18.82 -3.94
N GLY A 140 0.96 -18.01 -4.06
CA GLY A 140 0.90 -16.60 -4.48
C GLY A 140 1.22 -16.35 -5.96
N ARG A 141 1.48 -17.39 -6.78
CA ARG A 141 1.93 -17.16 -8.16
C ARG A 141 0.77 -16.72 -9.06
N ILE A 142 0.61 -15.42 -9.29
CA ILE A 142 -0.20 -14.90 -10.40
C ILE A 142 0.43 -15.41 -11.70
N PRO A 143 -0.34 -15.99 -12.65
CA PRO A 143 0.21 -16.39 -13.95
C PRO A 143 0.91 -15.21 -14.59
N LYS A 144 2.22 -15.33 -14.85
CA LYS A 144 2.96 -14.33 -15.62
C LYS A 144 2.39 -14.31 -17.04
N SER A 145 1.49 -13.37 -17.33
CA SER A 145 1.24 -12.95 -18.70
C SER A 145 2.39 -12.03 -19.08
N THR A 146 3.41 -12.60 -19.71
CA THR A 146 4.50 -11.84 -20.30
C THR A 146 3.94 -11.08 -21.50
N TYR A 147 3.58 -9.82 -21.31
CA TYR A 147 3.50 -8.88 -22.43
C TYR A 147 4.84 -8.17 -22.54
N VAL A 148 5.61 -8.57 -23.55
CA VAL A 148 6.70 -7.75 -24.08
C VAL A 148 6.04 -6.60 -24.83
N ARG A 149 6.31 -5.36 -24.43
CA ARG A 149 6.30 -4.22 -25.36
C ARG A 149 7.74 -3.88 -25.67
#